data_AF-A0A1Q8Z8G7-F1
#
_entry.id   AF-A0A1Q8Z8G7-F1
#
_cell.length_a   1.000
_cell.length_b   1.000
_cell.length_c   1.000
_cell.angle_alpha   90.00
_cell.angle_beta   90.00
_cell.angle_gamma   90.00
#
_symmetry.space_group_name_H-M   'P 1'
#
loop_
_entity.id
_entity.type
_entity.pdbx_description
1 polymer ?
#
loop_
_entity_poly.entity_id
_entity_poly.type
_entity_poly.pdbx_seq_one_letter_code
_entity_poly.pdbx_strand_id
1 'polypeptide(L)'
;MEFRDFLSLIHPALAVSFVFPLIGIVVYYALQTRQRRLQTAAQGKSRIPIGVGNEHLKLGRWLTGSVVGIALIGLAHPIFKTLLETEAFTKTPAKAFFIVLMFILTIASLVLLYRAHSRVWRGVFGFLSGAGLVILGCQDGVYRLTEEWYWSHYYFGMAAALLMIFSLAIVPDIYQDRSNRWRIIHTVLNTIALLLFIGQGMTGTRDLLEIPLGWQEPYLYQCNFDKTSPEYRTCPNLTPPPKS
;
A
#
# COMPACT_ATOMS: atom_id res chain seq x y z
N MET A 1 -17.64 -2.78 -19.72
CA MET A 1 -17.01 -2.51 -18.41
C MET A 1 -17.66 -1.27 -17.87
N GLU A 2 -18.26 -1.34 -16.69
CA GLU A 2 -18.96 -0.21 -16.11
C GLU A 2 -17.96 0.81 -15.53
N PHE A 3 -18.41 2.04 -15.29
CA PHE A 3 -17.55 3.07 -14.70
C PHE A 3 -16.97 2.63 -13.34
N ARG A 4 -17.75 1.91 -12.54
CA ARG A 4 -17.32 1.34 -11.25
C ARG A 4 -16.18 0.32 -11.41
N ASP A 5 -16.24 -0.53 -12.43
CA ASP A 5 -15.17 -1.49 -12.74
C ASP A 5 -13.88 -0.77 -13.15
N PHE A 6 -13.99 0.36 -13.85
CA PHE A 6 -12.83 1.16 -14.18
C PHE A 6 -12.19 1.79 -12.94
N LEU A 7 -13.00 2.31 -12.01
CA LEU A 7 -12.50 2.90 -10.76
C LEU A 7 -11.74 1.88 -9.89
N SER A 8 -12.20 0.62 -9.84
CA SER A 8 -11.50 -0.43 -9.09
C SER A 8 -10.13 -0.79 -9.69
N LEU A 9 -9.92 -0.52 -10.99
CA LEU A 9 -8.66 -0.76 -11.69
C LEU A 9 -7.65 0.39 -11.59
N ILE A 10 -8.03 1.57 -11.08
CA ILE A 10 -7.10 2.72 -10.95
C ILE A 10 -5.91 2.36 -10.06
N HIS A 11 -6.16 1.79 -8.87
CA HIS A 11 -5.11 1.37 -7.94
C HIS A 11 -4.13 0.37 -8.58
N PRO A 12 -4.55 -0.79 -9.10
CA PRO A 12 -3.61 -1.74 -9.69
C PRO A 12 -2.91 -1.20 -10.94
N ALA A 13 -3.57 -0.38 -11.77
CA ALA A 13 -2.95 0.24 -12.94
C ALA A 13 -1.78 1.16 -12.54
N LEU A 14 -1.98 2.02 -11.52
CA LEU A 14 -0.92 2.87 -10.99
C LEU A 14 0.21 2.06 -10.32
N ALA A 15 -0.13 0.93 -9.69
CA ALA A 15 0.85 0.09 -9.02
C ALA A 15 1.82 -0.50 -10.05
N VAL A 16 1.28 -1.05 -11.14
CA VAL A 16 2.06 -1.66 -12.22
C VAL A 16 2.83 -0.61 -13.03
N SER A 17 2.20 0.52 -13.36
CA SER A 17 2.83 1.53 -14.24
C SER A 17 3.91 2.35 -13.53
N PHE A 18 3.82 2.52 -12.21
CA PHE A 18 4.66 3.46 -11.48
C PHE A 18 5.35 2.85 -10.27
N VAL A 19 4.61 2.21 -9.36
CA VAL A 19 5.17 1.76 -8.07
C VAL A 19 6.13 0.59 -8.25
N PHE A 20 5.76 -0.44 -9.01
CA PHE A 20 6.60 -1.63 -9.22
C PHE A 20 7.92 -1.31 -9.94
N PRO A 21 7.94 -0.52 -11.04
CA PRO A 21 9.19 -0.05 -11.64
C PRO A 21 10.06 0.72 -10.63
N LEU A 22 9.44 1.60 -9.83
CA LEU A 22 10.15 2.41 -8.84
C LEU A 22 10.79 1.54 -7.75
N ILE A 23 10.11 0.49 -7.27
CA ILE A 23 10.69 -0.49 -6.33
C ILE A 23 11.96 -1.11 -6.93
N GLY A 24 11.89 -1.59 -8.18
CA GLY A 24 13.03 -2.19 -8.87
C GLY A 24 14.23 -1.24 -8.96
N ILE A 25 13.98 0.02 -9.32
CA ILE A 25 15.02 1.06 -9.40
C ILE A 25 15.62 1.35 -8.01
N VAL A 26 14.81 1.48 -6.97
CA VAL A 26 15.28 1.73 -5.59
C VAL A 26 16.14 0.58 -5.09
N VAL A 27 15.73 -0.67 -5.33
CA VAL A 27 16.50 -1.87 -5.00
C VAL A 27 17.82 -1.91 -5.76
N TYR A 28 17.82 -1.59 -7.05
CA TYR A 28 19.04 -1.49 -7.85
C TYR A 28 20.04 -0.51 -7.23
N TYR A 29 19.61 0.72 -6.90
CA TYR A 29 20.50 1.70 -6.26
C TYR A 29 20.90 1.31 -4.83
N ALA A 30 20.07 0.58 -4.09
CA ALA A 30 20.43 0.03 -2.78
C ALA A 30 21.60 -0.96 -2.91
N LEU A 31 21.53 -1.87 -3.87
CA LEU A 31 22.59 -2.85 -4.16
C LEU A 31 23.88 -2.16 -4.62
N GLN A 32 23.79 -1.18 -5.52
CA GLN A 32 24.95 -0.39 -5.96
C GLN A 32 25.59 0.36 -4.79
N THR A 33 24.78 0.96 -3.91
CA THR A 33 25.26 1.65 -2.71
C THR A 33 26.02 0.71 -1.78
N ARG A 34 25.49 -0.50 -1.55
CA ARG A 34 26.16 -1.54 -0.74
C ARG A 34 27.45 -2.00 -1.41
N GLN A 35 27.41 -2.32 -2.69
CA GLN A 35 28.54 -2.85 -3.43
C GLN A 35 29.69 -1.85 -3.49
N ARG A 36 29.39 -0.57 -3.69
CA ARG A 36 30.39 0.51 -3.65
C ARG A 36 31.12 0.53 -2.31
N ARG A 37 30.39 0.45 -1.18
CA ARG A 37 31.00 0.47 0.16
C ARG A 37 31.92 -0.72 0.38
N LEU A 38 31.50 -1.91 -0.02
CA LEU A 38 32.31 -3.13 0.12
C LEU A 38 33.59 -3.05 -0.73
N GLN A 39 33.48 -2.59 -1.98
CA GLN A 39 34.65 -2.41 -2.86
C GLN A 39 35.62 -1.36 -2.33
N THR A 40 35.11 -0.20 -1.88
CA THR A 40 35.97 0.84 -1.29
C THR A 40 36.66 0.33 -0.02
N ALA A 41 35.96 -0.43 0.84
CA ALA A 41 36.55 -1.00 2.04
C ALA A 41 37.62 -2.06 1.74
N ALA A 42 37.43 -2.88 0.72
CA ALA A 42 38.35 -3.97 0.37
C ALA A 42 39.54 -3.51 -0.50
N GLN A 43 39.33 -2.56 -1.41
CA GLN A 43 40.28 -2.21 -2.48
C GLN A 43 40.64 -0.72 -2.53
N GLY A 44 40.11 0.11 -1.63
CA GLY A 44 40.32 1.56 -1.60
C GLY A 44 39.65 2.35 -2.73
N LYS A 45 39.13 1.67 -3.77
CA LYS A 45 38.43 2.29 -4.91
C LYS A 45 37.26 1.46 -5.40
N SER A 46 36.28 2.11 -6.01
CA SER A 46 35.13 1.48 -6.65
C SER A 46 34.80 2.20 -7.96
N ARG A 47 34.44 1.43 -8.99
CA ARG A 47 33.98 1.95 -10.30
C ARG A 47 32.54 2.46 -10.25
N ILE A 48 31.79 2.14 -9.21
CA ILE A 48 30.41 2.59 -9.03
C ILE A 48 30.42 4.08 -8.68
N PRO A 49 29.61 4.95 -9.29
CA PRO A 49 29.63 6.39 -9.02
C PRO A 49 29.42 6.76 -7.55
N ILE A 50 29.99 7.88 -7.10
CA ILE A 50 29.85 8.36 -5.70
C ILE A 50 28.38 8.70 -5.37
N GLY A 51 27.64 9.20 -6.35
CA GLY A 51 26.26 9.68 -6.18
C GLY A 51 25.20 8.60 -5.98
N VAL A 52 25.50 7.29 -6.12
CA VAL A 52 24.48 6.23 -6.08
C VAL A 52 23.67 6.19 -4.78
N GLY A 53 24.29 6.58 -3.65
CA GLY A 53 23.58 6.67 -2.37
C GLY A 53 22.59 7.85 -2.31
N ASN A 54 22.90 8.96 -2.99
CA ASN A 54 22.00 10.10 -3.08
C ASN A 54 20.81 9.79 -4.00
N GLU A 55 21.06 9.09 -5.10
CA GLU A 55 20.00 8.62 -5.99
C GLU A 55 19.08 7.62 -5.27
N HIS A 56 19.63 6.66 -4.53
CA HIS A 56 18.85 5.77 -3.68
C HIS A 56 17.94 6.53 -2.71
N LEU A 57 18.47 7.55 -2.02
CA LEU A 57 17.69 8.37 -1.09
C LEU A 57 16.57 9.14 -1.81
N LYS A 58 16.89 9.80 -2.92
CA LYS A 58 15.93 10.58 -3.70
C LYS A 58 14.78 9.70 -4.17
N LEU A 59 15.09 8.56 -4.76
CA LEU A 59 14.09 7.61 -5.26
C LEU A 59 13.35 6.90 -4.13
N GLY A 60 14.01 6.63 -3.00
CA GLY A 60 13.37 6.08 -1.80
C GLY A 60 12.31 7.02 -1.23
N ARG A 61 12.55 8.35 -1.26
CA ARG A 61 11.52 9.35 -0.94
C ARG A 61 10.32 9.27 -1.88
N TRP A 62 10.57 9.22 -3.19
CA TRP A 62 9.49 9.01 -4.16
C TRP A 62 8.72 7.71 -3.89
N LEU A 63 9.42 6.62 -3.57
CA LEU A 63 8.81 5.33 -3.28
C LEU A 63 7.87 5.40 -2.07
N THR A 64 8.30 6.01 -0.97
CA THR A 64 7.43 6.21 0.20
C THR A 64 6.17 6.99 -0.16
N GLY A 65 6.31 8.12 -0.85
CA GLY A 65 5.16 8.93 -1.26
C GLY A 65 4.21 8.16 -2.18
N SER A 66 4.75 7.38 -3.10
CA SER A 66 3.98 6.60 -4.08
C SER A 66 3.21 5.46 -3.40
N VAL A 67 3.87 4.71 -2.51
CA VAL A 67 3.26 3.59 -1.78
C VAL A 67 2.17 4.07 -0.82
N VAL A 68 2.39 5.17 -0.11
CA VAL A 68 1.35 5.73 0.78
C VAL A 68 0.21 6.34 -0.05
N GLY A 69 0.52 7.06 -1.12
CA GLY A 69 -0.49 7.66 -2.00
C GLY A 69 -1.38 6.60 -2.65
N ILE A 70 -0.79 5.52 -3.17
CA ILE A 70 -1.55 4.45 -3.80
C ILE A 70 -2.36 3.62 -2.79
N ALA A 71 -1.86 3.47 -1.56
CA ALA A 71 -2.63 2.87 -0.46
C ALA A 71 -3.86 3.72 -0.14
N LEU A 72 -3.73 5.05 -0.05
CA LEU A 72 -4.87 5.94 0.16
C LEU A 72 -5.89 5.85 -0.98
N ILE A 73 -5.45 5.78 -2.24
CA ILE A 73 -6.34 5.56 -3.38
C ILE A 73 -7.06 4.21 -3.27
N GLY A 74 -6.32 3.14 -2.94
CA GLY A 74 -6.87 1.80 -2.75
C GLY A 74 -7.89 1.70 -1.62
N LEU A 75 -7.69 2.48 -0.55
CA LEU A 75 -8.66 2.58 0.57
C LEU A 75 -9.85 3.48 0.22
N ALA A 76 -9.66 4.54 -0.56
CA ALA A 76 -10.71 5.50 -0.87
C ALA A 76 -11.90 4.83 -1.57
N HIS A 77 -11.66 4.04 -2.61
CA HIS A 77 -12.75 3.41 -3.38
C HIS A 77 -13.72 2.58 -2.52
N PRO A 78 -13.28 1.56 -1.75
CA PRO A 78 -14.20 0.77 -0.91
C PRO A 78 -14.87 1.61 0.19
N ILE A 79 -14.14 2.55 0.82
CA ILE A 79 -14.70 3.38 1.88
C ILE A 79 -15.80 4.30 1.35
N PHE A 80 -15.54 5.02 0.25
CA PHE A 80 -16.53 5.92 -0.33
C PHE A 80 -17.72 5.16 -0.93
N LYS A 81 -17.50 3.97 -1.51
CA LYS A 81 -18.59 3.07 -1.91
C LYS A 81 -19.52 2.78 -0.72
N THR A 82 -18.97 2.33 0.40
CA THR A 82 -19.76 2.03 1.61
C THR A 82 -20.44 3.27 2.21
N LEU A 83 -19.80 4.43 2.20
CA LEU A 83 -20.42 5.68 2.67
C LEU A 83 -21.64 6.09 1.82
N LEU A 84 -21.59 5.86 0.50
CA LEU A 84 -22.71 6.14 -0.39
C LEU A 84 -23.85 5.12 -0.22
N GLU A 85 -23.52 3.83 -0.19
CA GLU A 85 -24.52 2.74 -0.04
C GLU A 85 -25.27 2.82 1.30
N THR A 86 -24.60 3.28 2.36
CA THR A 86 -25.22 3.44 3.68
C THR A 86 -25.87 4.82 3.89
N GLU A 87 -25.83 5.70 2.88
CA GLU A 87 -26.27 7.09 2.98
C GLU A 87 -25.66 7.83 4.18
N ALA A 88 -24.38 7.54 4.48
CA ALA A 88 -23.72 8.01 5.70
C ALA A 88 -23.67 9.54 5.80
N PHE A 89 -23.62 10.25 4.66
CA PHE A 89 -23.63 11.71 4.65
C PHE A 89 -24.93 12.34 5.17
N THR A 90 -26.06 11.63 5.12
CA THR A 90 -27.35 12.10 5.64
C THR A 90 -27.68 11.44 6.97
N LYS A 91 -27.46 10.12 7.09
CA LYS A 91 -27.82 9.34 8.29
C LYS A 91 -26.80 9.45 9.42
N THR A 92 -25.51 9.55 9.11
CA THR A 92 -24.41 9.61 10.09
C THR A 92 -23.32 10.63 9.69
N PRO A 93 -23.69 11.90 9.48
CA PRO A 93 -22.81 12.91 8.88
C PRO A 93 -21.49 13.11 9.65
N ALA A 94 -21.51 12.96 10.97
CA ALA A 94 -20.30 13.04 11.80
C ALA A 94 -19.27 11.96 11.45
N LYS A 95 -19.71 10.71 11.20
CA LYS A 95 -18.82 9.61 10.78
C LYS A 95 -18.23 9.90 9.40
N ALA A 96 -19.08 10.29 8.45
CA ALA A 96 -18.64 10.62 7.09
C ALA A 96 -17.63 11.76 7.07
N PHE A 97 -17.90 12.85 7.80
CA PHE A 97 -16.98 13.98 7.95
C PHE A 97 -15.66 13.57 8.60
N PHE A 98 -15.71 12.78 9.67
CA PHE A 98 -14.50 12.29 10.34
C PHE A 98 -13.60 11.49 9.39
N ILE A 99 -14.18 10.60 8.57
CA ILE A 99 -13.41 9.79 7.61
C ILE A 99 -12.73 10.69 6.55
N VAL A 100 -13.46 11.65 5.98
CA VAL A 100 -12.90 12.60 5.01
C VAL A 100 -11.78 13.43 5.65
N LEU A 101 -11.99 13.89 6.89
CA LEU A 101 -10.96 14.61 7.65
C LEU A 101 -9.72 13.73 7.89
N MET A 102 -9.89 12.45 8.19
CA MET A 102 -8.76 11.53 8.38
C MET A 102 -7.92 11.34 7.11
N PHE A 103 -8.52 11.32 5.92
CA PHE A 103 -7.75 11.36 4.66
C PHE A 103 -6.88 12.62 4.57
N ILE A 104 -7.47 13.79 4.82
CA ILE A 104 -6.76 15.08 4.76
C ILE A 104 -5.62 15.13 5.78
N LEU A 105 -5.88 14.76 7.04
CA LEU A 105 -4.89 14.77 8.11
C LEU A 105 -3.75 13.78 7.87
N THR A 106 -4.03 12.61 7.28
CA THR A 106 -3.01 11.62 6.92
C THR A 106 -2.07 12.18 5.85
N ILE A 107 -2.64 12.77 4.79
CA ILE A 107 -1.86 13.40 3.70
C ILE A 107 -1.04 14.58 4.25
N ALA A 108 -1.66 15.46 5.02
CA ALA A 108 -0.98 16.61 5.63
C ALA A 108 0.17 16.16 6.54
N SER A 109 -0.03 15.13 7.37
CA SER A 109 1.01 14.57 8.22
C SER A 109 2.17 14.00 7.41
N LEU A 110 1.89 13.29 6.31
CA LEU A 110 2.93 12.81 5.40
C LEU A 110 3.72 13.97 4.78
N VAL A 111 3.05 15.01 4.31
CA VAL A 111 3.70 16.21 3.74
C VAL A 111 4.57 16.91 4.78
N LEU A 112 4.09 17.04 6.02
CA LEU A 112 4.86 17.62 7.12
C LEU A 112 6.05 16.74 7.49
N LEU A 113 5.93 15.40 7.40
CA LEU A 113 7.06 14.49 7.58
C LEU A 113 8.19 14.76 6.58
N TYR A 114 7.88 15.03 5.31
CA TYR A 114 8.89 15.40 4.30
C TYR A 114 9.63 16.71 4.64
N ARG A 115 8.98 17.61 5.37
CA ARG A 115 9.52 18.93 5.74
C ARG A 115 10.15 18.94 7.14
N ALA A 116 9.95 17.89 7.92
CA ALA A 116 10.38 17.86 9.32
C ALA A 116 11.89 17.66 9.43
N HIS A 117 12.55 18.62 10.09
CA HIS A 117 13.98 18.55 10.38
C HIS A 117 14.28 17.95 11.76
N SER A 118 13.50 18.34 12.78
CA SER A 118 13.76 17.88 14.16
C SER A 118 13.38 16.41 14.34
N ARG A 119 14.11 15.69 15.21
CA ARG A 119 13.84 14.29 15.52
C ARG A 119 12.43 14.07 16.09
N VAL A 120 12.00 14.96 16.97
CA VAL A 120 10.67 14.89 17.59
C VAL A 120 9.58 15.04 16.53
N TRP A 121 9.66 16.05 15.66
CA TRP A 121 8.64 16.28 14.63
C TRP A 121 8.60 15.19 13.57
N ARG A 122 9.75 14.61 13.20
CA ARG A 122 9.77 13.41 12.33
C ARG A 122 9.04 12.23 12.97
N GLY A 123 9.26 12.00 14.27
CA GLY A 123 8.55 10.96 15.03
C GLY A 123 7.05 11.22 15.08
N VAL A 124 6.63 12.45 15.42
CA VAL A 124 5.22 12.85 15.50
C VAL A 124 4.51 12.70 14.16
N PHE A 125 5.05 13.29 13.08
CA PHE A 125 4.39 13.22 11.77
C PHE A 125 4.46 11.83 11.15
N GLY A 126 5.52 11.06 11.42
CA GLY A 126 5.59 9.64 11.06
C GLY A 126 4.51 8.82 11.75
N PHE A 127 4.34 9.02 13.07
CA PHE A 127 3.28 8.36 13.83
C PHE A 127 1.89 8.76 13.34
N LEU A 128 1.61 10.06 13.18
CA LEU A 128 0.30 10.55 12.74
C LEU A 128 -0.07 10.07 11.33
N SER A 129 0.90 10.06 10.40
CA SER A 129 0.70 9.51 9.05
C SER A 129 0.39 8.01 9.10
N GLY A 130 1.15 7.25 9.89
CA GLY A 130 0.91 5.80 10.06
C GLY A 130 -0.42 5.49 10.76
N ALA A 131 -0.74 6.20 11.84
CA ALA A 131 -2.00 6.05 12.57
C ALA A 131 -3.19 6.40 11.68
N GLY A 132 -3.08 7.47 10.88
CA GLY A 132 -4.10 7.86 9.91
C GLY A 132 -4.38 6.76 8.88
N LEU A 133 -3.33 6.15 8.32
CA LEU A 133 -3.47 4.97 7.46
C LEU A 133 -4.22 3.83 8.16
N VAL A 134 -3.84 3.46 9.38
CA VAL A 134 -4.48 2.38 10.12
C VAL A 134 -5.96 2.68 10.39
N ILE A 135 -6.28 3.91 10.83
CA ILE A 135 -7.66 4.33 11.08
C ILE A 135 -8.50 4.22 9.81
N LEU A 136 -7.98 4.67 8.66
CA LEU A 136 -8.65 4.55 7.37
C LEU A 136 -8.80 3.11 6.92
N GLY A 137 -7.74 2.30 7.07
CA GLY A 137 -7.77 0.88 6.74
C GLY A 137 -8.77 0.08 7.58
N CYS A 138 -9.05 0.53 8.80
CA CYS A 138 -10.05 -0.05 9.70
C CYS A 138 -11.49 0.42 9.45
N GLN A 139 -11.77 1.23 8.43
CA GLN A 139 -13.15 1.62 8.07
C GLN A 139 -13.93 0.49 7.40
N ASP A 140 -15.25 0.52 7.56
CA ASP A 140 -16.17 -0.42 6.90
C ASP A 140 -16.01 -0.39 5.38
N GLY A 141 -16.25 -1.53 4.73
CA GLY A 141 -16.11 -1.68 3.28
C GLY A 141 -14.70 -2.06 2.81
N VAL A 142 -13.66 -1.84 3.63
CA VAL A 142 -12.29 -2.26 3.29
C VAL A 142 -12.20 -3.79 3.35
N TYR A 143 -11.85 -4.41 2.22
CA TYR A 143 -11.60 -5.85 2.15
C TYR A 143 -10.23 -6.18 2.76
N ARG A 144 -10.24 -6.73 3.97
CA ARG A 144 -9.01 -7.01 4.75
C ARG A 144 -8.59 -8.46 4.75
N LEU A 145 -9.53 -9.39 4.53
CA LEU A 145 -9.30 -10.83 4.65
C LEU A 145 -8.67 -11.21 6.01
N THR A 146 -9.28 -10.76 7.11
CA THR A 146 -8.75 -10.85 8.49
C THR A 146 -8.43 -12.28 8.94
N GLU A 147 -9.31 -13.24 8.65
CA GLU A 147 -9.12 -14.64 9.04
C GLU A 147 -7.94 -15.30 8.32
N GLU A 148 -7.55 -14.77 7.15
CA GLU A 148 -6.39 -15.21 6.36
C GLU A 148 -5.37 -14.05 6.24
N TRP A 149 -5.13 -13.32 7.32
CA TRP A 149 -4.27 -12.12 7.34
C TRP A 149 -2.86 -12.36 6.76
N TYR A 150 -2.32 -13.58 6.94
CA TYR A 150 -1.01 -14.01 6.42
C TYR A 150 -0.99 -14.14 4.88
N TRP A 151 -2.16 -14.07 4.26
CA TRP A 151 -2.39 -14.17 2.82
C TRP A 151 -3.21 -12.97 2.29
N SER A 152 -3.16 -11.84 3.01
CA SER A 152 -3.98 -10.67 2.70
C SER A 152 -3.21 -9.58 1.98
N HIS A 153 -3.75 -9.10 0.86
CA HIS A 153 -3.24 -7.92 0.15
C HIS A 153 -3.26 -6.67 1.03
N TYR A 154 -4.34 -6.49 1.80
CA TYR A 154 -4.50 -5.36 2.72
C TYR A 154 -3.40 -5.35 3.78
N TYR A 155 -3.20 -6.43 4.54
CA TYR A 155 -2.23 -6.43 5.64
C TYR A 155 -0.80 -6.26 5.13
N PHE A 156 -0.46 -6.85 3.97
CA PHE A 156 0.86 -6.65 3.36
C PHE A 156 1.07 -5.21 2.91
N GLY A 157 0.06 -4.60 2.28
CA GLY A 157 0.10 -3.21 1.84
C GLY A 157 0.20 -2.23 2.99
N MET A 158 -0.57 -2.43 4.06
CA MET A 158 -0.51 -1.60 5.26
C MET A 158 0.86 -1.71 5.94
N ALA A 159 1.37 -2.92 6.13
CA ALA A 159 2.69 -3.14 6.71
C ALA A 159 3.80 -2.50 5.86
N ALA A 160 3.76 -2.67 4.53
CA ALA A 160 4.72 -2.05 3.62
C ALA A 160 4.65 -0.51 3.69
N ALA A 161 3.46 0.08 3.67
CA ALA A 161 3.28 1.54 3.77
C ALA A 161 3.80 2.10 5.09
N LEU A 162 3.54 1.42 6.23
CA LEU A 162 4.06 1.81 7.53
C LEU A 162 5.59 1.72 7.59
N LEU A 163 6.18 0.68 7.01
CA LEU A 163 7.63 0.55 6.88
C LEU A 163 8.22 1.65 5.99
N MET A 164 7.54 2.06 4.93
CA MET A 164 7.98 3.18 4.07
C MET A 164 7.94 4.52 4.81
N ILE A 165 6.90 4.78 5.60
CA ILE A 165 6.80 5.97 6.45
C ILE A 165 7.91 5.98 7.49
N PHE A 166 8.14 4.84 8.15
CA PHE A 166 9.23 4.69 9.12
C PHE A 166 10.60 4.91 8.46
N SER A 167 10.82 4.32 7.29
CA SER A 167 12.05 4.45 6.50
C SER A 167 12.35 5.92 6.17
N LEU A 168 11.33 6.68 5.77
CA LEU A 168 11.43 8.13 5.55
C LEU A 168 11.72 8.88 6.85
N ALA A 169 11.05 8.53 7.93
CA ALA A 169 11.18 9.19 9.22
C ALA A 169 12.57 9.05 9.83
N ILE A 170 13.31 7.96 9.57
CA ILE A 170 14.64 7.72 10.16
C ILE A 170 15.83 8.17 9.29
N VAL A 171 15.58 8.75 8.11
CA VAL A 171 16.66 9.09 7.15
C VAL A 171 17.83 9.85 7.81
N PRO A 172 17.62 10.97 8.53
CA PRO A 172 18.72 11.66 9.21
C PRO A 172 19.53 10.78 10.16
N ASP A 173 18.89 9.88 10.88
CA ASP A 173 19.55 9.00 11.87
C ASP A 173 20.48 7.99 11.19
N ILE A 174 20.15 7.54 9.96
CA ILE A 174 21.03 6.68 9.14
C ILE A 174 22.35 7.37 8.79
N TYR A 175 22.33 8.69 8.54
CA TYR A 175 23.52 9.45 8.14
C TYR A 175 24.35 9.94 9.34
N GLN A 176 23.68 10.28 10.45
CA GLN A 176 24.34 10.78 11.65
C GLN A 176 24.98 9.65 12.47
N ASP A 177 24.48 8.43 12.35
CA ASP A 177 24.96 7.26 13.09
C ASP A 177 26.28 6.71 12.56
N ARG A 178 27.34 6.89 13.36
CA ARG A 178 28.68 6.35 13.08
C ARG A 178 28.82 4.86 13.37
N SER A 179 27.92 4.28 14.18
CA SER A 179 27.92 2.85 14.53
C SER A 179 27.23 1.95 13.51
N ASN A 180 26.64 2.53 12.46
CA ASN A 180 25.86 1.85 11.41
C ASN A 180 24.63 1.06 11.90
N ARG A 181 24.20 1.21 13.16
CA ARG A 181 22.99 0.56 13.71
C ARG A 181 21.75 0.93 12.91
N TRP A 182 21.51 2.22 12.65
CA TRP A 182 20.33 2.67 11.89
C TRP A 182 20.35 2.20 10.44
N ARG A 183 21.55 2.07 9.86
CA ARG A 183 21.74 1.52 8.52
C ARG A 183 21.37 0.03 8.47
N ILE A 184 21.77 -0.74 9.48
CA ILE A 184 21.41 -2.17 9.60
C ILE A 184 19.90 -2.31 9.78
N ILE A 185 19.30 -1.55 10.71
CA ILE A 185 17.85 -1.53 10.93
C ILE A 185 17.11 -1.23 9.63
N HIS A 186 17.50 -0.16 8.93
CA HIS A 186 16.92 0.20 7.64
C HIS A 186 17.05 -0.93 6.62
N THR A 187 18.21 -1.59 6.53
CA THR A 187 18.44 -2.68 5.58
C THR A 187 17.54 -3.88 5.88
N VAL A 188 17.45 -4.29 7.14
CA VAL A 188 16.60 -5.41 7.57
C VAL A 188 15.13 -5.12 7.29
N LEU A 189 14.65 -3.96 7.75
CA LEU A 189 13.24 -3.58 7.58
C LEU A 189 12.86 -3.39 6.10
N ASN A 190 13.73 -2.82 5.27
CA ASN A 190 13.43 -2.68 3.84
C ASN A 190 13.58 -4.00 3.07
N THR A 191 14.34 -4.98 3.59
CA THR A 191 14.31 -6.35 3.05
C THR A 191 12.96 -6.99 3.33
N ILE A 192 12.41 -6.82 4.55
CA ILE A 192 11.05 -7.25 4.88
C ILE A 192 10.03 -6.53 3.98
N ALA A 193 10.15 -5.22 3.80
CA ALA A 193 9.27 -4.45 2.92
C ALA A 193 9.32 -4.95 1.46
N LEU A 194 10.51 -5.31 0.95
CA LEU A 194 10.65 -5.89 -0.39
C LEU A 194 9.89 -7.22 -0.52
N LEU A 195 9.97 -8.10 0.49
CA LEU A 195 9.20 -9.35 0.51
C LEU A 195 7.69 -9.08 0.56
N LEU A 196 7.26 -8.08 1.34
CA LEU A 196 5.86 -7.65 1.38
C LEU A 196 5.39 -7.14 0.02
N PHE A 197 6.20 -6.35 -0.71
CA PHE A 197 5.84 -5.89 -2.05
C PHE A 197 5.70 -7.04 -3.06
N ILE A 198 6.58 -8.04 -2.99
CA ILE A 198 6.43 -9.27 -3.80
C ILE A 198 5.12 -9.98 -3.45
N GLY A 199 4.86 -10.14 -2.15
CA GLY A 199 3.60 -10.70 -1.66
C GLY A 199 2.38 -9.93 -2.16
N GLN A 200 2.40 -8.60 -2.15
CA GLN A 200 1.33 -7.75 -2.68
C GLN A 200 1.09 -7.96 -4.17
N GLY A 201 2.14 -8.19 -4.96
CA GLY A 201 1.99 -8.53 -6.38
C GLY A 201 1.20 -9.82 -6.58
N MET A 202 1.47 -10.83 -5.74
CA MET A 202 0.75 -12.12 -5.77
C MET A 202 -0.69 -11.99 -5.26
N THR A 203 -0.87 -11.45 -4.04
CA THR A 203 -2.19 -11.32 -3.40
C THR A 203 -3.09 -10.32 -4.11
N GLY A 204 -2.54 -9.24 -4.66
CA GLY A 204 -3.32 -8.28 -5.45
C GLY A 204 -3.84 -8.87 -6.76
N THR A 205 -3.01 -9.69 -7.43
CA THR A 205 -3.47 -10.41 -8.64
C THR A 205 -4.55 -11.43 -8.29
N ARG A 206 -4.42 -12.14 -7.16
CA ARG A 206 -5.48 -13.02 -6.65
C ARG A 206 -6.77 -12.23 -6.42
N ASP A 207 -6.72 -11.11 -5.70
CA ASP A 207 -7.91 -10.33 -5.37
C ASP A 207 -8.65 -9.85 -6.63
N LEU A 208 -7.91 -9.51 -7.70
CA LEU A 208 -8.53 -9.17 -9.00
C LEU A 208 -9.28 -10.34 -9.65
N LEU A 209 -8.92 -11.59 -9.36
CA LEU A 209 -9.66 -12.77 -9.83
C LEU A 209 -10.91 -13.04 -8.97
N GLU A 210 -10.95 -12.52 -7.75
CA GLU A 210 -12.07 -12.70 -6.81
C GLU A 210 -13.11 -11.58 -6.93
N ILE A 211 -12.75 -10.41 -7.46
CA ILE A 211 -13.67 -9.28 -7.63
C ILE A 211 -14.50 -9.49 -8.91
N PRO A 212 -15.83 -9.70 -8.80
CA PRO A 212 -16.68 -9.83 -9.97
C PRO A 212 -16.83 -8.48 -10.68
N LEU A 213 -16.92 -8.52 -12.01
CA LEU A 213 -17.31 -7.33 -12.79
C LEU A 213 -18.76 -6.94 -12.46
N GLY A 214 -19.11 -5.66 -12.62
CA GLY A 214 -20.45 -5.14 -12.29
C GLY A 214 -21.59 -5.92 -12.95
N TRP A 215 -21.40 -6.41 -14.18
CA TRP A 215 -22.39 -7.24 -14.87
C TRP A 215 -22.46 -8.69 -14.35
N GLN A 216 -21.39 -9.21 -13.75
CA GLN A 216 -21.31 -10.56 -13.19
C GLN A 216 -21.84 -10.60 -11.75
N GLU A 217 -21.61 -9.52 -11.00
CA GLU A 217 -21.92 -9.39 -9.58
C GLU A 217 -23.35 -9.85 -9.23
N PRO A 218 -24.43 -9.45 -9.95
CA PRO A 218 -25.79 -9.86 -9.66
C PRO A 218 -26.04 -11.36 -9.85
N TYR A 219 -25.31 -12.03 -10.73
CA TYR A 219 -25.48 -13.46 -11.01
C TYR A 219 -24.62 -14.32 -10.09
N LEU A 220 -23.38 -13.89 -9.83
CA LEU A 220 -22.45 -14.63 -8.96
C LEU A 220 -22.92 -14.63 -7.50
N TYR A 221 -23.49 -13.53 -7.00
CA TYR A 221 -24.04 -13.50 -5.63
C TYR A 221 -25.29 -14.36 -5.43
N GLN A 222 -25.88 -14.91 -6.51
CA GLN A 222 -26.95 -15.90 -6.38
C GLN A 222 -26.41 -17.33 -6.22
N CYS A 223 -25.13 -17.55 -6.54
CA CYS A 223 -24.50 -18.86 -6.42
C CYS A 223 -24.10 -19.15 -4.97
N ASN A 224 -24.11 -20.42 -4.60
CA ASN A 224 -23.68 -20.89 -3.30
C ASN A 224 -22.16 -21.11 -3.29
N PHE A 225 -21.44 -20.24 -2.59
CA PHE A 225 -19.99 -20.37 -2.35
C PHE A 225 -19.65 -20.72 -0.89
N ASP A 226 -20.63 -21.14 -0.10
CA ASP A 226 -20.39 -21.61 1.26
C ASP A 226 -19.71 -22.99 1.20
N LYS A 227 -18.43 -23.03 1.61
CA LYS A 227 -17.61 -24.24 1.64
C LYS A 227 -18.15 -25.32 2.60
N THR A 228 -19.02 -24.94 3.53
CA THR A 228 -19.65 -25.85 4.50
C THR A 228 -20.99 -26.40 4.02
N SER A 229 -21.54 -25.84 2.93
CA SER A 229 -22.80 -26.29 2.35
C SER A 229 -22.60 -27.53 1.46
N PRO A 230 -23.52 -28.51 1.47
CA PRO A 230 -23.51 -29.63 0.53
C PRO A 230 -23.71 -29.18 -0.93
N GLU A 231 -24.17 -27.96 -1.15
CA GLU A 231 -24.40 -27.34 -2.46
C GLU A 231 -23.27 -26.35 -2.84
N TYR A 232 -22.05 -26.55 -2.33
CA TYR A 232 -20.91 -25.70 -2.67
C TYR A 232 -20.65 -25.66 -4.18
N ARG A 233 -20.50 -24.45 -4.72
CA ARG A 233 -20.29 -24.13 -6.15
C ARG A 233 -21.48 -24.46 -7.06
N THR A 234 -22.70 -24.45 -6.54
CA THR A 234 -23.91 -24.48 -7.38
C THR A 234 -24.46 -23.08 -7.61
N CYS A 235 -25.05 -22.84 -8.78
CA CYS A 235 -25.78 -21.62 -9.10
C CYS A 235 -27.24 -21.96 -9.41
N PRO A 236 -28.20 -21.04 -9.18
CA PRO A 236 -29.58 -21.24 -9.61
C PRO A 236 -29.64 -21.43 -11.13
N ASN A 237 -30.53 -22.31 -11.60
CA ASN A 237 -30.81 -22.44 -13.02
C ASN A 237 -31.46 -21.14 -13.52
N LEU A 238 -30.67 -20.31 -14.20
CA LEU A 238 -31.19 -19.15 -14.91
C LEU A 238 -32.07 -19.65 -16.05
N THR A 239 -33.38 -19.41 -15.98
CA THR A 239 -34.24 -19.58 -17.16
C THR A 239 -33.70 -18.70 -18.28
N PRO A 240 -33.41 -19.24 -19.47
CA PRO A 240 -32.92 -18.42 -20.57
C PRO A 240 -33.94 -17.32 -20.87
N PRO A 241 -33.49 -16.09 -21.16
CA PRO A 241 -34.40 -15.02 -21.54
C PRO A 241 -35.24 -15.49 -22.75
N PRO A 242 -36.53 -15.10 -22.82
CA PRO A 242 -37.36 -15.45 -23.96
C PRO A 242 -36.66 -15.01 -25.24
N LYS A 243 -36.52 -15.92 -26.21
CA LYS A 243 -35.96 -15.59 -27.52
C LYS A 243 -36.81 -14.49 -28.16
N SER A 244 -36.22 -13.30 -28.30
CA SER A 244 -36.77 -12.18 -29.10
C SER A 244 -36.80 -12.53 -30.58
#